data_AF-A0A2T4WEJ0-F1
#
_entry.id   AF-A0A2T4WEJ0-F1
#
_cell.length_a   1.000
_cell.length_b   1.000
_cell.length_c   1.000
_cell.angle_alpha   90.00
_cell.angle_beta   90.00
_cell.angle_gamma   90.00
#
_symmetry.space_group_name_H-M   'P 1'
#
loop_
_entity.id
_entity.type
_entity.pdbx_description
1 polymer ?
#
loop_
_entity_poly.entity_id
_entity_poly.type
_entity_poly.pdbx_seq_one_letter_code
_entity_poly.pdbx_strand_id
1 'polypeptide(L)'
;MKKFLLSLVALAFTITASAQYYHTAPVSGSNPNNVNQENSEYPVGSGLPTDWTSIVGAAQTAGTYSSIQTLPFTFKLQGAAIDSFRVSNTGILTFSRKTNPANHSVGSAQAITNSSIPDSSICVLGLNGSGANDQVARKTFGTSPNRQEWILFSSYSVTGASGSHWSYWSIVLEETTNNIYIV
;
A
#
# COMPACT_ATOMS: atom_id res chain seq x y z
N MET A 1 51.74 20.16 -3.23
CA MET A 1 50.71 21.23 -3.19
C MET A 1 49.67 21.12 -4.31
N LYS A 2 50.06 21.09 -5.60
CA LYS A 2 49.09 21.01 -6.73
C LYS A 2 48.11 19.82 -6.65
N LYS A 3 48.58 18.64 -6.24
CA LYS A 3 47.74 17.44 -6.07
C LYS A 3 46.74 17.56 -4.91
N PHE A 4 47.14 18.23 -3.82
CA PHE A 4 46.27 18.49 -2.66
C PHE A 4 45.16 19.50 -2.99
N LEU A 5 45.51 20.54 -3.75
CA LEU A 5 44.54 21.55 -4.19
C LEU A 5 43.49 20.94 -5.12
N LEU A 6 43.91 20.04 -6.02
CA LEU A 6 43.00 19.31 -6.90
C LEU A 6 42.03 18.41 -6.13
N SER A 7 42.50 17.70 -5.11
CA SER A 7 41.65 16.86 -4.25
C SER A 7 40.65 17.67 -3.44
N LEU A 8 41.06 18.86 -2.95
CA LEU A 8 40.17 19.75 -2.20
C LEU A 8 39.06 20.33 -3.08
N VAL A 9 39.39 20.68 -4.32
CA VAL A 9 38.42 21.17 -5.32
C VAL A 9 37.45 20.05 -5.72
N ALA A 10 37.92 18.82 -5.91
CA ALA A 10 37.05 17.67 -6.20
C ALA A 10 36.05 17.40 -5.06
N LEU A 11 36.48 17.51 -3.79
CA LEU A 11 35.62 17.36 -2.62
C LEU A 11 34.60 18.51 -2.47
N ALA A 12 34.95 19.72 -2.93
CA ALA A 12 34.03 20.85 -2.97
C ALA A 12 32.92 20.71 -4.03
N PHE A 13 33.09 19.82 -5.03
CA PHE A 13 32.03 19.49 -5.98
C PHE A 13 31.10 18.36 -5.51
N THR A 14 31.50 17.57 -4.50
CA THR A 14 30.65 16.51 -3.96
C THR A 14 29.58 17.02 -3.01
N ILE A 15 29.73 18.22 -2.43
CA ILE A 15 28.73 18.84 -1.54
C ILE A 15 27.47 19.35 -2.28
N THR A 16 27.51 19.47 -3.61
CA THR A 16 26.35 19.78 -4.45
C THR A 16 25.80 18.56 -5.19
N ALA A 17 26.38 17.38 -4.96
CA ALA A 17 25.91 16.15 -5.58
C ALA A 17 24.63 15.68 -4.87
N SER A 18 23.48 16.12 -5.37
CA SER A 18 22.20 15.50 -5.03
C SER A 18 22.19 14.10 -5.64
N ALA A 19 22.22 13.06 -4.82
CA ALA A 19 21.80 11.74 -5.26
C ALA A 19 20.31 11.84 -5.63
N GLN A 20 20.01 11.98 -6.92
CA GLN A 20 18.64 12.05 -7.40
C GLN A 20 18.05 10.65 -7.34
N TYR A 21 17.07 10.47 -6.46
CA TYR A 21 16.14 9.35 -6.58
C TYR A 21 15.25 9.65 -7.78
N TYR A 22 15.38 8.84 -8.84
CA TYR A 22 14.42 8.90 -9.93
C TYR A 22 13.16 8.19 -9.50
N HIS A 23 12.05 8.94 -9.38
CA HIS A 23 10.73 8.35 -9.43
C HIS A 23 10.49 7.93 -10.88
N THR A 24 10.62 6.63 -11.17
CA THR A 24 10.14 6.11 -12.45
C THR A 24 8.63 6.25 -12.43
N ALA A 25 8.08 7.17 -13.22
CA ALA A 25 6.64 7.30 -13.35
C ALA A 25 6.05 5.93 -13.74
N PRO A 26 4.96 5.48 -13.10
CA PRO A 26 4.31 4.24 -13.48
C PRO A 26 3.95 4.30 -14.96
N VAL A 27 4.29 3.25 -15.71
CA VAL A 27 3.97 3.17 -17.14
C VAL A 27 2.45 3.08 -17.26
N SER A 28 1.83 4.00 -17.99
CA SER A 28 0.39 3.97 -18.22
C SER A 28 -0.03 2.62 -18.79
N GLY A 29 -1.07 2.03 -18.20
CA GLY A 29 -1.59 0.73 -18.59
C GLY A 29 -0.76 -0.50 -18.19
N SER A 30 0.16 -0.33 -17.24
CA SER A 30 0.81 -1.47 -16.56
C SER A 30 -0.04 -2.12 -15.47
N ASN A 31 -1.08 -1.42 -14.98
CA ASN A 31 -2.00 -1.96 -13.98
C ASN A 31 -2.79 -3.16 -14.53
N PRO A 32 -3.19 -4.12 -13.66
CA PRO A 32 -3.89 -5.33 -14.06
C PRO A 32 -5.08 -5.04 -15.00
N ASN A 33 -5.06 -5.70 -16.17
CA ASN A 33 -6.09 -5.61 -17.21
C ASN A 33 -6.39 -4.18 -17.73
N ASN A 34 -5.51 -3.20 -17.43
CA ASN A 34 -5.65 -1.81 -17.85
C ASN A 34 -6.99 -1.15 -17.42
N VAL A 35 -7.61 -1.65 -16.35
CA VAL A 35 -8.89 -1.14 -15.81
C VAL A 35 -8.66 0.15 -15.03
N ASN A 36 -7.64 0.19 -14.17
CA ASN A 36 -7.14 1.42 -13.57
C ASN A 36 -6.04 2.01 -14.46
N GLN A 37 -6.32 3.14 -15.11
CA GLN A 37 -5.36 3.85 -15.97
C GLN A 37 -4.72 5.05 -15.27
N GLU A 38 -5.00 5.27 -13.99
CA GLU A 38 -4.36 6.31 -13.21
C GLU A 38 -2.88 5.97 -13.03
N ASN A 39 -2.05 7.02 -13.07
CA ASN A 39 -0.61 6.97 -12.88
C ASN A 39 -0.19 7.68 -11.57
N SER A 40 -1.13 7.78 -10.63
CA SER A 40 -1.06 8.64 -9.45
C SER A 40 -0.92 7.81 -8.18
N GLU A 41 0.32 7.48 -7.83
CA GLU A 41 0.68 6.94 -6.50
C GLU A 41 1.13 8.11 -5.62
N TYR A 42 0.18 8.74 -4.93
CA TYR A 42 0.43 9.91 -4.10
C TYR A 42 -0.17 9.76 -2.71
N PRO A 43 0.32 10.51 -1.70
CA PRO A 43 -0.35 10.61 -0.41
C PRO A 43 -1.78 11.13 -0.59
N VAL A 44 -2.70 10.61 0.23
CA VAL A 44 -4.09 11.09 0.26
C VAL A 44 -4.09 12.59 0.57
N GLY A 45 -4.80 13.38 -0.25
CA GLY A 45 -4.84 14.84 -0.12
C GLY A 45 -3.58 15.57 -0.62
N SER A 46 -2.57 14.86 -1.14
CA SER A 46 -1.34 15.45 -1.70
C SER A 46 -1.02 14.89 -3.09
N GLY A 47 -1.99 14.98 -4.01
CA GLY A 47 -1.85 14.57 -5.41
C GLY A 47 -2.67 13.33 -5.80
N LEU A 48 -3.15 12.56 -4.81
CA LEU A 48 -4.09 11.46 -5.07
C LEU A 48 -5.45 12.04 -5.50
N PRO A 49 -6.10 11.51 -6.56
CA PRO A 49 -7.43 11.96 -6.97
C PRO A 49 -8.44 11.94 -5.82
N THR A 50 -9.35 12.93 -5.80
CA THR A 50 -10.25 13.18 -4.66
C THR A 50 -11.37 12.15 -4.48
N ASP A 51 -11.54 11.24 -5.44
CA ASP A 51 -12.49 10.14 -5.41
C ASP A 51 -11.94 8.86 -4.75
N TRP A 52 -10.67 8.87 -4.33
CA TRP A 52 -10.15 7.89 -3.38
C TRP A 52 -10.65 8.18 -1.97
N THR A 53 -11.22 7.17 -1.31
CA THR A 53 -11.77 7.31 0.04
C THR A 53 -10.79 6.77 1.08
N SER A 54 -10.35 7.61 2.01
CA SER A 54 -9.54 7.17 3.16
C SER A 54 -10.37 6.30 4.11
N ILE A 55 -9.89 5.08 4.39
CA ILE A 55 -10.53 4.10 5.28
C ILE A 55 -9.70 3.76 6.52
N VAL A 56 -8.41 4.14 6.51
CA VAL A 56 -7.56 4.25 7.70
C VAL A 56 -6.83 5.59 7.59
N GLY A 57 -7.00 6.46 8.60
CA GLY A 57 -6.39 7.79 8.61
C GLY A 57 -4.88 7.76 8.83
N ALA A 58 -4.24 8.93 8.78
CA ALA A 58 -2.82 9.09 9.03
C ALA A 58 -2.49 9.01 10.53
N ALA A 59 -1.20 8.85 10.84
CA ALA A 59 -0.66 8.88 12.21
C ALA A 59 -1.38 7.92 13.18
N GLN A 60 -1.82 6.77 12.68
CA GLN A 60 -2.48 5.75 13.50
C GLN A 60 -1.45 4.89 14.22
N THR A 61 -1.83 4.41 15.40
CA THR A 61 -1.06 3.36 16.10
C THR A 61 -0.97 2.12 15.23
N ALA A 62 0.20 1.50 15.16
CA ALA A 62 0.40 0.29 14.36
C ALA A 62 -0.53 -0.86 14.83
N GLY A 63 -1.17 -1.51 13.87
CA GLY A 63 -2.22 -2.51 14.09
C GLY A 63 -3.65 -1.95 14.15
N THR A 64 -3.84 -0.68 13.82
CA THR A 64 -5.17 -0.09 13.65
C THR A 64 -5.84 -0.67 12.40
N TYR A 65 -7.07 -1.18 12.57
CA TYR A 65 -7.92 -1.61 11.47
C TYR A 65 -8.90 -0.51 11.05
N SER A 66 -9.30 -0.54 9.78
CA SER A 66 -10.48 0.17 9.29
C SER A 66 -11.76 -0.31 9.98
N SER A 67 -12.81 0.49 9.90
CA SER A 67 -14.18 -0.02 10.01
C SER A 67 -14.48 -1.06 8.92
N ILE A 68 -15.56 -1.83 9.07
CA ILE A 68 -15.99 -2.80 8.06
C ILE A 68 -16.27 -2.06 6.75
N GLN A 69 -15.67 -2.56 5.68
CA GLN A 69 -15.84 -2.06 4.32
C GLN A 69 -16.69 -3.04 3.52
N THR A 70 -17.74 -2.56 2.85
CA THR A 70 -18.53 -3.37 1.92
C THR A 70 -17.84 -3.42 0.55
N LEU A 71 -17.80 -4.61 -0.06
CA LEU A 71 -17.32 -4.78 -1.43
C LEU A 71 -18.39 -4.35 -2.44
N PRO A 72 -18.01 -3.69 -3.55
CA PRO A 72 -18.95 -3.22 -4.56
C PRO A 72 -19.49 -4.35 -5.46
N PHE A 73 -18.92 -5.55 -5.35
CA PHE A 73 -19.32 -6.77 -6.08
C PHE A 73 -19.11 -8.00 -5.21
N THR A 74 -19.70 -9.13 -5.61
CA THR A 74 -19.43 -10.42 -4.98
C THR A 74 -18.03 -10.90 -5.39
N PHE A 75 -17.16 -11.07 -4.40
CA PHE A 75 -15.84 -11.66 -4.57
C PHE A 75 -15.84 -13.06 -3.95
N LYS A 76 -15.10 -14.01 -4.51
CA LYS A 76 -14.95 -15.35 -3.93
C LYS A 76 -13.53 -15.59 -3.48
N LEU A 77 -13.34 -15.86 -2.19
CA LEU A 77 -12.06 -16.36 -1.68
C LEU A 77 -12.21 -17.84 -1.34
N GLN A 78 -11.38 -18.68 -1.96
CA GLN A 78 -11.42 -20.14 -1.75
C GLN A 78 -12.82 -20.74 -1.95
N GLY A 79 -13.57 -20.23 -2.94
CA GLY A 79 -14.93 -20.66 -3.27
C GLY A 79 -16.05 -20.05 -2.41
N ALA A 80 -15.74 -19.42 -1.27
CA ALA A 80 -16.73 -18.76 -0.42
C ALA A 80 -16.97 -17.32 -0.88
N ALA A 81 -18.25 -16.92 -0.95
CA ALA A 81 -18.61 -15.54 -1.26
C ALA A 81 -18.27 -14.61 -0.10
N ILE A 82 -17.62 -13.50 -0.44
CA ILE A 82 -17.18 -12.44 0.45
C ILE A 82 -17.87 -11.14 0.00
N ASP A 83 -18.41 -10.42 0.97
CA ASP A 83 -19.13 -9.16 0.78
C ASP A 83 -18.49 -7.98 1.53
N SER A 84 -17.53 -8.25 2.41
CA SER A 84 -16.96 -7.26 3.30
C SER A 84 -15.54 -7.60 3.72
N PHE A 85 -14.78 -6.58 4.07
CA PHE A 85 -13.40 -6.70 4.55
C PHE A 85 -13.07 -5.66 5.61
N ARG A 86 -11.93 -5.86 6.27
CA ARG A 86 -11.21 -4.84 7.04
C ARG A 86 -9.76 -4.83 6.59
N VAL A 87 -9.09 -3.68 6.73
CA VAL A 87 -7.67 -3.55 6.42
C VAL A 87 -6.95 -2.84 7.54
N SER A 88 -5.74 -3.30 7.86
CA SER A 88 -4.88 -2.73 8.90
C SER A 88 -3.81 -1.82 8.33
N ASN A 89 -3.32 -0.87 9.12
CA ASN A 89 -2.12 -0.09 8.80
C ASN A 89 -0.79 -0.88 8.94
N THR A 90 -0.84 -2.22 8.89
CA THR A 90 0.33 -3.10 8.87
C THR A 90 0.30 -4.09 7.70
N GLY A 91 -0.56 -3.82 6.71
CA GLY A 91 -0.60 -4.57 5.44
C GLY A 91 -1.47 -5.83 5.47
N ILE A 92 -2.30 -6.03 6.49
CA ILE A 92 -3.25 -7.16 6.54
C ILE A 92 -4.63 -6.69 6.10
N LEU A 93 -5.15 -7.26 5.02
CA LEU A 93 -6.56 -7.21 4.65
C LEU A 93 -7.20 -8.54 5.06
N THR A 94 -8.25 -8.52 5.87
CA THR A 94 -8.97 -9.72 6.31
C THR A 94 -10.43 -9.68 5.94
N PHE A 95 -10.96 -10.84 5.57
CA PHE A 95 -12.38 -11.08 5.35
C PHE A 95 -13.07 -11.72 6.58
N SER A 96 -12.33 -11.86 7.67
CA SER A 96 -12.86 -12.36 8.94
C SER A 96 -13.95 -11.44 9.49
N ARG A 97 -15.06 -12.05 9.92
CA ARG A 97 -16.19 -11.36 10.59
C ARG A 97 -16.03 -11.27 12.11
N LYS A 98 -14.88 -11.66 12.65
CA LYS A 98 -14.59 -11.54 14.10
C LYS A 98 -14.64 -10.05 14.50
N THR A 99 -15.23 -9.77 15.67
CA THR A 99 -15.31 -8.39 16.19
C THR A 99 -13.92 -7.77 16.38
N ASN A 100 -12.97 -8.57 16.86
CA ASN A 100 -11.56 -8.20 17.04
C ASN A 100 -10.69 -9.21 16.27
N PRO A 101 -10.43 -8.98 14.97
CA PRO A 101 -9.48 -9.81 14.24
C PRO A 101 -8.08 -9.62 14.82
N ALA A 102 -7.27 -10.69 14.79
CA ALA A 102 -5.87 -10.62 15.17
C ALA A 102 -5.12 -9.54 14.35
N ASN A 103 -4.04 -8.99 14.88
CA ASN A 103 -3.21 -8.07 14.12
C ASN A 103 -1.74 -8.31 14.42
N HIS A 104 -0.91 -8.18 13.37
CA HIS A 104 0.52 -8.06 13.50
C HIS A 104 0.94 -6.58 13.55
N SER A 105 1.01 -6.02 14.75
CA SER A 105 1.22 -4.57 14.96
C SER A 105 2.66 -4.07 14.77
N VAL A 106 3.65 -4.92 14.52
CA VAL A 106 5.07 -4.46 14.47
C VAL A 106 5.58 -4.22 13.05
N GLY A 107 4.72 -4.35 12.04
CA GLY A 107 5.08 -4.11 10.63
C GLY A 107 6.22 -4.99 10.12
N SER A 108 6.60 -6.04 10.85
CA SER A 108 7.65 -6.98 10.46
C SER A 108 7.06 -8.11 9.61
N ALA A 109 7.89 -8.75 8.78
CA ALA A 109 7.46 -9.98 8.11
C ALA A 109 7.20 -11.08 9.15
N GLN A 110 6.12 -11.83 8.97
CA GLN A 110 5.76 -12.99 9.78
C GLN A 110 5.38 -14.16 8.89
N ALA A 111 5.45 -15.38 9.45
CA ALA A 111 4.83 -16.53 8.81
C ALA A 111 3.32 -16.29 8.67
N ILE A 112 2.75 -16.57 7.50
CA ILE A 112 1.30 -16.43 7.26
C ILE A 112 0.46 -17.33 8.17
N THR A 113 1.06 -18.38 8.73
CA THR A 113 0.45 -19.28 9.71
C THR A 113 0.52 -18.76 11.15
N ASN A 114 1.09 -17.59 11.38
CA ASN A 114 1.17 -16.99 12.72
C ASN A 114 -0.23 -16.60 13.20
N SER A 115 -0.55 -16.91 14.46
CA SER A 115 -1.83 -16.58 15.10
C SER A 115 -2.13 -15.07 15.19
N SER A 116 -1.13 -14.21 15.03
CA SER A 116 -1.33 -12.76 14.93
C SER A 116 -1.88 -12.31 13.57
N ILE A 117 -1.91 -13.20 12.57
CA ILE A 117 -2.52 -12.96 11.27
C ILE A 117 -3.94 -13.59 11.31
N PRO A 118 -5.01 -12.82 11.06
CA PRO A 118 -6.35 -13.38 10.97
C PRO A 118 -6.47 -14.41 9.84
N ASP A 119 -7.35 -15.38 10.04
CA ASP A 119 -7.82 -16.25 8.96
C ASP A 119 -8.40 -15.44 7.80
N SER A 120 -8.38 -16.03 6.59
CA SER A 120 -8.94 -15.43 5.38
C SER A 120 -8.38 -14.02 5.12
N SER A 121 -7.06 -13.92 5.07
CA SER A 121 -6.35 -12.65 4.88
C SER A 121 -5.48 -12.64 3.63
N ILE A 122 -5.35 -11.46 3.04
CA ILE A 122 -4.33 -11.10 2.05
C ILE A 122 -3.34 -10.19 2.77
N CYS A 123 -2.04 -10.51 2.66
CA CYS A 123 -1.02 -9.86 3.47
C CYS A 123 0.08 -9.25 2.61
N VAL A 124 0.36 -7.96 2.80
CA VAL A 124 1.54 -7.25 2.34
C VAL A 124 2.39 -6.95 3.58
N LEU A 125 3.05 -7.98 4.10
CA LEU A 125 3.80 -7.89 5.36
C LEU A 125 5.10 -7.10 5.17
N GLY A 126 5.52 -6.40 6.23
CA GLY A 126 6.65 -5.47 6.14
C GLY A 126 6.22 -4.00 6.13
N LEU A 127 4.94 -3.71 5.87
CA LEU A 127 4.38 -2.36 5.91
C LEU A 127 4.17 -1.85 7.34
N ASN A 128 4.50 -0.58 7.57
CA ASN A 128 4.31 0.10 8.83
C ASN A 128 3.74 1.51 8.60
N GLY A 129 2.44 1.66 8.84
CA GLY A 129 1.69 2.90 8.64
C GLY A 129 1.47 3.68 9.94
N SER A 130 2.51 4.35 10.42
CA SER A 130 2.43 5.24 11.60
C SER A 130 2.86 6.68 11.31
N GLY A 131 3.29 6.96 10.09
CA GLY A 131 3.71 8.29 9.65
C GLY A 131 2.55 9.27 9.48
N ALA A 132 2.91 10.56 9.41
CA ALA A 132 1.96 11.66 9.32
C ALA A 132 1.15 11.69 8.01
N ASN A 133 1.56 10.94 6.99
CA ASN A 133 0.88 10.85 5.70
C ASN A 133 0.39 9.43 5.38
N ASP A 134 0.59 8.48 6.29
CA ASP A 134 0.42 7.05 6.01
C ASP A 134 -1.06 6.69 6.11
N GLN A 135 -1.73 6.54 4.97
CA GLN A 135 -3.17 6.28 4.93
C GLN A 135 -3.49 5.03 4.12
N VAL A 136 -4.55 4.32 4.51
CA VAL A 136 -5.17 3.34 3.60
C VAL A 136 -6.35 4.01 2.93
N ALA A 137 -6.35 4.02 1.60
CA ALA A 137 -7.44 4.53 0.78
C ALA A 137 -8.00 3.42 -0.11
N ARG A 138 -9.25 3.59 -0.56
CA ARG A 138 -9.89 2.67 -1.50
C ARG A 138 -10.57 3.38 -2.64
N LYS A 139 -10.71 2.68 -3.76
CA LYS A 139 -11.47 3.12 -4.93
C LYS A 139 -11.89 1.93 -5.79
N THR A 140 -13.09 2.00 -6.35
CA THR A 140 -13.57 1.05 -7.36
C THR A 140 -13.33 1.62 -8.76
N PHE A 141 -12.71 0.83 -9.62
CA PHE A 141 -12.50 1.15 -11.04
C PHE A 141 -13.35 0.25 -11.94
N GLY A 142 -13.63 0.71 -13.16
CA GLY A 142 -14.38 -0.04 -14.17
C GLY A 142 -15.91 0.02 -13.99
N THR A 143 -16.60 -0.78 -14.80
CA THR A 143 -18.06 -0.91 -14.80
C THR A 143 -18.45 -2.38 -14.72
N SER A 144 -19.60 -2.69 -14.11
CA SER A 144 -20.06 -4.08 -14.01
C SER A 144 -20.20 -4.72 -15.39
N PRO A 145 -19.76 -5.97 -15.60
CA PRO A 145 -19.24 -6.91 -14.59
C PRO A 145 -17.70 -6.94 -14.47
N ASN A 146 -17.00 -5.91 -14.93
CA ASN A 146 -15.53 -5.86 -15.01
C ASN A 146 -14.95 -4.77 -14.09
N ARG A 147 -15.33 -4.80 -12.80
CA ARG A 147 -14.80 -3.87 -11.80
C ARG A 147 -13.57 -4.41 -11.10
N GLN A 148 -12.73 -3.48 -10.63
CA GLN A 148 -11.64 -3.76 -9.70
C GLN A 148 -11.80 -2.89 -8.46
N GLU A 149 -11.69 -3.51 -7.28
CA GLU A 149 -11.62 -2.80 -6.01
C GLU A 149 -10.17 -2.67 -5.59
N TRP A 150 -9.69 -1.43 -5.50
CA TRP A 150 -8.31 -1.12 -5.13
C TRP A 150 -8.24 -0.65 -3.68
N ILE A 151 -7.33 -1.24 -2.91
CA ILE A 151 -7.02 -0.86 -1.53
C ILE A 151 -5.55 -0.44 -1.48
N LEU A 152 -5.31 0.86 -1.47
CA LEU A 152 -3.99 1.50 -1.52
C LEU A 152 -3.45 1.79 -0.11
N PHE A 153 -2.28 1.26 0.20
CA PHE A 153 -1.42 1.68 1.31
C PHE A 153 -0.52 2.81 0.81
N SER A 154 -0.86 4.05 1.19
CA SER A 154 -0.24 5.26 0.63
C SER A 154 0.79 5.86 1.59
N SER A 155 2.01 6.09 1.09
CA SER A 155 3.12 6.73 1.82
C SER A 155 3.71 5.91 2.99
N TYR A 156 3.52 4.58 3.01
CA TYR A 156 3.91 3.74 4.15
C TYR A 156 5.42 3.58 4.27
N SER A 157 5.90 3.41 5.50
CA SER A 157 7.25 2.90 5.73
C SER A 157 7.30 1.38 5.54
N VAL A 158 8.48 0.85 5.21
CA VAL A 158 8.75 -0.59 5.11
C VAL A 158 9.86 -1.00 6.06
N THR A 159 9.65 -2.10 6.78
CA THR A 159 10.63 -2.66 7.69
C THR A 159 11.91 -3.04 6.93
N GLY A 160 13.05 -2.58 7.43
CA GLY A 160 14.37 -2.86 6.85
C GLY A 160 14.85 -1.82 5.85
N ALA A 161 14.05 -0.83 5.47
CA ALA A 161 14.54 0.30 4.67
C ALA A 161 15.37 1.28 5.52
N SER A 162 16.44 1.81 4.94
CA SER A 162 17.33 2.80 5.54
C SER A 162 17.06 4.20 5.01
N GLY A 163 17.04 5.21 5.89
CA GLY A 163 16.79 6.61 5.51
C GLY A 163 15.31 6.90 5.23
N SER A 164 15.04 8.10 4.72
CA SER A 164 13.68 8.51 4.33
C SER A 164 13.22 7.74 3.10
N HIS A 165 12.11 7.04 3.23
CA HIS A 165 11.52 6.23 2.18
C HIS A 165 10.00 6.27 2.31
N TRP A 166 9.31 6.04 1.19
CA TRP A 166 7.86 5.92 1.13
C TRP A 166 7.54 4.80 0.17
N SER A 167 6.62 3.94 0.58
CA SER A 167 6.18 2.80 -0.20
C SER A 167 4.69 2.92 -0.47
N TYR A 168 4.33 2.60 -1.71
CA TYR A 168 2.96 2.54 -2.18
C TYR A 168 2.72 1.11 -2.60
N TRP A 169 1.65 0.51 -2.07
CA TRP A 169 1.23 -0.85 -2.42
C TRP A 169 -0.27 -0.88 -2.53
N SER A 170 -0.81 -1.66 -3.46
CA SER A 170 -2.24 -1.91 -3.55
C SER A 170 -2.57 -3.39 -3.50
N ILE A 171 -3.62 -3.73 -2.76
CA ILE A 171 -4.32 -5.01 -2.94
C ILE A 171 -5.50 -4.74 -3.87
N VAL A 172 -5.58 -5.47 -4.97
CA VAL A 172 -6.64 -5.33 -5.97
C VAL A 172 -7.48 -6.60 -6.01
N LEU A 173 -8.79 -6.46 -5.81
CA LEU A 173 -9.77 -7.53 -5.96
C LEU A 173 -10.51 -7.36 -7.28
N GLU A 174 -10.65 -8.41 -8.07
CA GLU A 174 -11.26 -8.34 -9.39
C GLU A 174 -12.63 -9.04 -9.45
N GLU A 175 -13.62 -8.33 -9.97
CA GLU A 175 -14.97 -8.86 -10.20
C GLU A 175 -14.94 -9.99 -11.23
N THR A 176 -15.83 -10.98 -11.07
CA THR A 176 -15.98 -12.21 -11.89
C THR A 176 -14.83 -13.21 -11.79
N THR A 177 -13.59 -12.81 -12.05
CA THR A 177 -12.42 -13.70 -12.05
C THR A 177 -12.04 -14.11 -10.63
N ASN A 178 -12.31 -13.24 -9.65
CA ASN A 178 -11.84 -13.37 -8.26
C ASN A 178 -10.32 -13.37 -8.15
N ASN A 179 -9.63 -12.80 -9.14
CA ASN A 179 -8.20 -12.61 -9.07
C ASN A 179 -7.84 -11.59 -7.99
N ILE A 180 -6.67 -11.81 -7.38
CA ILE A 180 -6.05 -10.90 -6.43
C ILE A 180 -4.74 -10.46 -7.06
N TYR A 181 -4.53 -9.14 -7.15
CA TYR A 181 -3.25 -8.57 -7.57
C TYR A 181 -2.63 -7.80 -6.42
N ILE A 182 -1.30 -7.89 -6.32
CA ILE A 182 -0.48 -7.01 -5.48
C ILE A 182 0.28 -6.11 -6.45
N VAL A 183 0.05 -4.80 -6.34
CA VAL A 183 0.62 -3.76 -7.21
C VAL A 183 1.51 -2.86 -6.38
#